data_AF-A0A2V8ELD9-F1
#
_entry.id   AF-A0A2V8ELD9-F1
#
_cell.length_a   1.000
_cell.length_b   1.000
_cell.length_c   1.000
_cell.angle_alpha   90.00
_cell.angle_beta   90.00
_cell.angle_gamma   90.00
#
_symmetry.space_group_name_H-M   'P 1'
#
loop_
_entity.id
_entity.type
_entity.pdbx_description
1 polymer ?
#
loop_
_entity_poly.entity_id
_entity_poly.type
_entity_poly.pdbx_seq_one_letter_code
_entity_poly.pdbx_strand_id
1 'polypeptide(L)' 'MGSASTIARTMARKNVSPKGLGSAIRMVQYFINRGGKGLSATRRRELERAKRILQRRRQKNETSQRTRRS' A
#
# COMPACT_ATOMS: atom_id res chain seq x y z
N MET A 1 6.56 -14.27 -8.12
CA MET A 1 5.33 -13.55 -7.71
C MET A 1 5.67 -12.66 -6.52
N GLY A 2 5.53 -11.32 -6.63
CA GLY A 2 6.08 -10.39 -5.62
C GLY A 2 5.39 -10.47 -4.26
N SER A 3 6.20 -10.62 -3.19
CA SER A 3 5.75 -10.60 -1.80
C SER A 3 5.13 -9.27 -1.39
N ALA A 4 4.38 -9.26 -0.29
CA ALA A 4 3.71 -8.08 0.27
C ALA A 4 4.67 -6.90 0.49
N SER A 5 5.89 -7.19 0.97
CA SER A 5 6.93 -6.19 1.17
C SER A 5 7.42 -5.60 -0.16
N THR A 6 7.53 -6.42 -1.20
CA THR A 6 7.90 -5.99 -2.55
C THR A 6 6.81 -5.14 -3.18
N ILE A 7 5.54 -5.56 -3.10
CA ILE A 7 4.39 -4.77 -3.57
C ILE A 7 4.36 -3.42 -2.86
N ALA A 8 4.48 -3.41 -1.52
CA ALA A 8 4.46 -2.17 -0.75
C ALA A 8 5.66 -1.25 -1.06
N ARG A 9 6.85 -1.80 -1.30
CA ARG A 9 8.01 -1.02 -1.75
C ARG A 9 7.78 -0.40 -3.12
N THR A 10 7.29 -1.17 -4.09
CA THR A 10 7.00 -0.68 -5.45
C THR A 10 5.93 0.41 -5.42
N MET A 11 4.81 0.16 -4.73
CA MET A 11 3.69 1.10 -4.65
C MET A 11 4.06 2.39 -3.91
N ALA A 12 5.02 2.37 -2.99
CA ALA A 12 5.48 3.57 -2.30
C ALA A 12 6.36 4.49 -3.16
N ARG A 13 6.83 4.04 -4.34
CA ARG A 13 7.68 4.87 -5.22
C ARG A 13 6.84 5.97 -5.87
N LYS A 14 7.40 7.19 -5.96
CA LYS A 14 6.72 8.37 -6.52
C LYS A 14 6.31 8.18 -7.99
N ASN A 15 7.09 7.44 -8.78
CA ASN A 15 6.74 7.13 -10.16
C ASN A 15 5.56 6.13 -10.30
N VAL A 16 5.26 5.34 -9.26
CA VAL A 16 4.12 4.40 -9.25
C VAL A 16 2.91 5.03 -8.58
N SER A 17 3.12 5.79 -7.50
CA SER A 17 2.07 6.53 -6.80
C SER A 17 2.49 7.99 -6.62
N PRO A 18 2.25 8.84 -7.64
CA PRO A 18 2.69 10.25 -7.63
C PRO A 18 2.16 11.06 -6.45
N LYS A 19 0.96 10.72 -5.98
CA LYS A 19 0.29 11.38 -4.84
C LYS A 19 0.66 10.76 -3.48
N GLY A 20 1.73 9.97 -3.42
CA GLY A 20 2.26 9.37 -2.18
C GLY A 20 1.48 8.17 -1.64
N LEU A 21 1.70 7.86 -0.35
CA LEU A 21 1.22 6.63 0.29
C LEU A 21 -0.30 6.48 0.29
N GLY A 22 -1.06 7.57 0.38
CA GLY A 22 -2.53 7.52 0.27
C GLY A 22 -2.99 6.99 -1.08
N SER A 23 -2.30 7.39 -2.17
CA SER A 23 -2.57 6.89 -3.52
C SER A 23 -2.16 5.45 -3.70
N ALA A 24 -1.00 5.07 -3.13
CA ALA A 24 -0.53 3.69 -3.13
C ALA A 24 -1.55 2.73 -2.47
N ILE A 25 -2.11 3.12 -1.33
CA ILE A 25 -3.14 2.34 -0.61
C ILE A 25 -4.39 2.17 -1.48
N ARG A 26 -4.87 3.24 -2.13
CA ARG A 26 -6.03 3.17 -3.03
C ARG A 26 -5.78 2.28 -4.23
N MET A 27 -4.58 2.32 -4.82
CA MET A 27 -4.21 1.43 -5.93
C MET A 27 -4.22 -0.04 -5.52
N VAL A 28 -3.65 -0.38 -4.36
CA VAL A 28 -3.68 -1.77 -3.86
C VAL A 28 -5.12 -2.23 -3.62
N GLN A 29 -5.96 -1.38 -3.01
CA GLN A 29 -7.38 -1.69 -2.83
C GLN A 29 -8.10 -1.90 -4.16
N TYR A 30 -7.82 -1.05 -5.16
CA TYR A 30 -8.37 -1.18 -6.50
C TYR A 30 -8.01 -2.52 -7.15
N PHE A 31 -6.74 -2.97 -7.04
CA PHE A 31 -6.33 -4.28 -7.56
C PHE A 31 -7.04 -5.45 -6.85
N ILE A 32 -7.28 -5.34 -5.54
CA ILE A 32 -8.04 -6.34 -4.79
C ILE A 32 -9.49 -6.41 -5.29
N ASN A 33 -10.12 -5.25 -5.47
CA ASN A 33 -11.52 -5.15 -5.89
C ASN A 33 -11.69 -5.62 -7.33
N ARG A 34 -10.86 -5.12 -8.26
CA ARG A 34 -10.87 -5.50 -9.67
C ARG A 34 -10.51 -6.96 -9.88
N GLY A 35 -9.63 -7.53 -9.06
CA GLY A 35 -9.26 -8.94 -9.13
C GLY A 35 -10.42 -9.88 -8.76
N GLY A 36 -11.34 -9.45 -7.88
CA GLY A 36 -12.58 -10.16 -7.59
C GLY A 36 -12.40 -11.67 -7.38
N LYS A 37 -13.21 -12.47 -8.10
CA LYS A 37 -13.18 -13.94 -8.09
C LYS A 37 -11.98 -14.54 -8.84
N GLY A 38 -11.35 -13.79 -9.76
CA GLY A 38 -10.16 -14.22 -10.50
C GLY A 38 -8.85 -14.09 -9.70
N LEU A 39 -8.90 -13.50 -8.52
CA LEU A 39 -7.75 -13.31 -7.65
C LEU A 39 -7.57 -14.52 -6.73
N SER A 40 -6.50 -15.28 -6.91
CA SER A 40 -6.17 -16.39 -6.01
C SER A 40 -6.10 -15.93 -4.55
N ALA A 41 -6.49 -16.81 -3.63
CA ALA A 41 -6.48 -16.52 -2.19
C ALA A 41 -5.09 -16.04 -1.72
N THR A 42 -4.02 -16.68 -2.21
CA THR A 42 -2.64 -16.29 -1.92
C THR A 42 -2.35 -14.87 -2.39
N ARG A 43 -2.75 -14.51 -3.63
CA ARG A 43 -2.50 -13.16 -4.15
C ARG A 43 -3.30 -12.10 -3.40
N ARG A 44 -4.54 -12.41 -3.04
CA ARG A 44 -5.38 -11.55 -2.19
C ARG A 44 -4.71 -11.29 -0.84
N ARG A 45 -4.20 -12.33 -0.17
CA ARG A 45 -3.49 -12.19 1.11
C ARG A 45 -2.25 -11.29 0.98
N GLU A 46 -1.47 -11.44 -0.08
CA GLU A 46 -0.28 -10.61 -0.31
C GLU A 46 -0.62 -9.14 -0.57
N LEU A 47 -1.69 -8.86 -1.32
CA LEU A 47 -2.16 -7.49 -1.53
C LEU A 47 -2.70 -6.86 -0.23
N GLU A 48 -3.46 -7.61 0.57
CA GLU A 48 -3.95 -7.14 1.87
C GLU A 48 -2.81 -6.86 2.86
N ARG A 49 -1.78 -7.71 2.87
CA ARG A 49 -0.56 -7.47 3.67
C ARG A 49 0.19 -6.23 3.17
N ALA A 50 0.30 -6.04 1.86
CA ALA A 50 0.94 -4.86 1.27
C ALA A 50 0.20 -3.56 1.65
N LYS A 51 -1.13 -3.57 1.57
CA LYS A 51 -2.00 -2.46 2.01
C LYS A 51 -1.73 -2.09 3.47
N ARG A 52 -1.68 -3.08 4.37
CA ARG A 52 -1.37 -2.89 5.79
C ARG A 52 0.03 -2.29 6.03
N ILE A 53 1.03 -2.70 5.25
CA ILE A 53 2.38 -2.10 5.33
C ILE A 53 2.33 -0.62 4.94
N LEU A 54 1.63 -0.28 3.85
CA LEU A 54 1.50 1.11 3.40
C LEU A 54 0.74 1.98 4.42
N GLN A 55 -0.33 1.46 5.02
CA GLN A 55 -1.09 2.15 6.07
C GLN A 55 -0.20 2.46 7.29
N ARG A 56 0.57 1.47 7.77
CA ARG A 56 1.51 1.68 8.88
C ARG A 56 2.57 2.73 8.56
N ARG A 57 3.12 2.73 7.34
CA ARG A 57 4.07 3.77 6.90
C ARG A 57 3.45 5.15 6.87
N ARG A 58 2.20 5.26 6.40
CA ARG A 58 1.47 6.52 6.36
C ARG A 58 1.26 7.08 7.77
N GLN A 59 0.79 6.24 8.70
CA GLN A 59 0.60 6.62 10.11
C GLN A 59 1.90 7.13 10.72
N LYS A 60 3.01 6.40 10.55
CA LYS A 60 4.33 6.85 11.04
C LYS A 60 4.73 8.22 10.48
N ASN A 61 4.52 8.44 9.19
CA ASN A 61 4.83 9.72 8.56
C ASN A 61 3.95 10.87 9.11
N GLU A 62 2.66 10.62 9.32
CA GLU A 62 1.72 11.61 9.88
C GLU A 62 2.10 11.95 11.33
N THR A 63 2.43 10.96 12.16
CA THR A 63 2.90 11.19 13.54
C THR A 63 4.20 11.99 13.56
N SER A 64 5.21 11.62 12.77
CA SER A 64 6.47 12.37 12.68
C SER A 64 6.29 13.80 12.18
N GLN A 65 5.34 14.05 11.26
CA GLN A 65 5.03 15.40 10.81
C GLN A 65 4.33 16.23 11.87
N ARG A 66 3.47 15.62 12.71
CA ARG A 66 2.79 16.30 13.80
C ARG A 66 3.75 16.73 14.89
N THR A 67 4.66 15.86 15.33
CA THR A 67 5.69 16.17 16.35
C THR A 67 6.66 17.26 15.90
N ARG A 68 6.93 17.40 14.59
CA ARG A 68 7.81 18.46 14.05
C ARG A 68 7.14 19.84 13.95
N ARG A 69 5.82 19.91 14.11
CA ARG A 69 5.02 21.15 13.99
C ARG A 69 4.58 21.70 15.35
N SER A 70 4.85 20.97 16.43
CA SER A 70 4.62 21.33 17.83
C SER A 70 5.94 21.75 18.45
#